data_AF-A0A7R9BZU6-F1
#
_entry.id   AF-A0A7R9BZU6-F1
#
_cell.length_a   1.000
_cell.length_b   1.000
_cell.length_c   1.000
_cell.angle_alpha   90.00
_cell.angle_beta   90.00
_cell.angle_gamma   90.00
#
_symmetry.space_group_name_H-M   'P 1'
#
loop_
_entity.id
_entity.type
_entity.pdbx_description
1 polymer ?
#
loop_
_entity_poly.entity_id
_entity_poly.type
_entity_poly.pdbx_seq_one_letter_code
_entity_poly.pdbx_strand_id
1 'polypeptide(L)'
;MAGVFAGKSIPIHCTVCSVEIDSNGNRVEDRGLSDAYAIVPVETPFVDLVPTALAKLGFSGAECVYATGALVIKNWKPLALQEVCISQSATVGEMLAELTTMITLSIRVYRRSSACWIESIREKLASFALGLVWSQGDGAAGGCPVDQQQPSGQPSGATFRVGPGR
;
A
#
# COMPACT_ATOMS: atom_id res chain seq x y z
N MET A 1 -26.35 -8.78 -39.69
CA MET A 1 -24.98 -8.58 -40.21
C MET A 1 -24.03 -8.68 -39.03
N ALA A 2 -23.52 -9.88 -38.72
CA ALA A 2 -22.50 -10.05 -37.69
C ALA A 2 -21.15 -9.69 -38.31
N GLY A 3 -20.51 -8.65 -37.80
CA GLY A 3 -19.40 -7.95 -38.42
C GLY A 3 -18.14 -8.79 -38.64
N VAL A 4 -17.34 -8.33 -39.59
CA VAL A 4 -16.12 -8.87 -40.19
C VAL A 4 -14.97 -9.19 -39.20
N PHE A 5 -15.21 -9.19 -37.88
CA PHE A 5 -14.14 -9.23 -36.88
C PHE A 5 -13.89 -10.60 -36.21
N ALA A 6 -14.70 -11.64 -36.43
CA ALA A 6 -14.53 -12.95 -35.78
C ALA A 6 -13.08 -13.50 -35.90
N GLY A 7 -12.44 -13.76 -34.75
CA GLY A 7 -11.07 -14.29 -34.63
C GLY A 7 -9.93 -13.28 -34.77
N LYS A 8 -10.22 -11.98 -34.86
CA LYS A 8 -9.18 -10.94 -34.97
C LYS A 8 -8.87 -10.34 -33.60
N SER A 9 -7.59 -10.07 -33.35
CA SER A 9 -7.16 -9.31 -32.17
C SER A 9 -6.70 -7.92 -32.62
N ILE A 10 -6.93 -6.92 -31.77
CA ILE A 10 -6.49 -5.55 -32.00
C ILE A 10 -5.40 -5.16 -31.00
N PRO A 11 -4.37 -4.40 -31.43
CA PRO A 11 -3.41 -3.82 -30.52
C PRO A 11 -4.04 -2.59 -29.85
N ILE A 12 -3.96 -2.54 -28.53
CA ILE A 12 -4.41 -1.41 -27.72
C ILE A 12 -3.22 -0.84 -26.99
N HIS A 13 -2.98 0.45 -27.18
CA HIS A 13 -1.95 1.17 -26.43
C HIS A 13 -2.39 1.31 -24.97
N CYS A 14 -1.60 0.81 -24.04
CA CYS A 14 -1.92 0.80 -22.61
C CYS A 14 -0.83 1.50 -21.81
N THR A 15 -1.25 2.40 -20.93
CA THR A 15 -0.37 3.03 -19.94
C THR A 15 -0.86 2.64 -18.55
N VAL A 16 -0.05 1.93 -17.78
CA VAL A 16 -0.40 1.46 -16.43
C VAL A 16 0.34 2.27 -15.40
N CYS A 17 -0.38 2.89 -14.46
CA CYS A 17 0.17 3.61 -13.30
C CYS A 17 -0.23 2.88 -12.01
N SER A 18 0.71 2.71 -11.09
CA SER A 18 0.39 2.23 -9.74
C SER A 18 0.10 3.42 -8.83
N VAL A 19 -1.02 3.38 -8.13
CA VAL A 19 -1.41 4.45 -7.20
C VAL A 19 -1.43 3.87 -5.80
N GLU A 20 -0.54 4.37 -4.94
CA GLU A 20 -0.56 4.07 -3.54
C GLU A 20 -1.49 5.04 -2.80
N ILE A 21 -2.23 4.51 -1.82
CA ILE A 21 -3.02 5.33 -0.91
C ILE A 21 -2.30 5.35 0.44
N ASP A 22 -1.93 6.54 0.91
CA ASP A 22 -1.29 6.74 2.20
C ASP A 22 -2.28 6.62 3.37
N SER A 23 -1.77 6.61 4.60
CA SER A 23 -2.56 6.50 5.83
C SER A 23 -3.53 7.66 6.05
N ASN A 24 -3.27 8.82 5.45
CA ASN A 24 -4.10 10.02 5.48
C ASN A 24 -5.11 10.06 4.31
N GLY A 25 -5.13 9.03 3.46
CA GLY A 25 -6.01 8.92 2.31
C GLY A 25 -5.54 9.72 1.09
N ASN A 26 -4.35 10.34 1.10
CA ASN A 26 -3.84 10.98 -0.10
C ASN A 26 -3.30 9.94 -1.07
N ARG A 27 -3.48 10.25 -2.36
CA ARG A 27 -3.04 9.41 -3.47
C ARG A 27 -1.62 9.80 -3.82
N VAL A 28 -0.69 8.88 -3.59
CA VAL A 28 0.68 9.01 -4.05
C VAL A 28 0.79 8.14 -5.30
N GLU A 29 0.89 8.77 -6.47
CA GLU A 29 1.12 8.02 -7.71
C GLU A 29 2.56 7.49 -7.69
N ASP A 30 2.70 6.16 -7.59
CA ASP A 30 3.97 5.49 -7.73
C ASP A 30 4.35 5.49 -9.21
N ARG A 31 5.56 5.94 -9.50
CA ARG A 31 6.05 6.27 -10.85
C ARG A 31 6.26 5.07 -11.77
N GLY A 32 5.80 3.88 -11.41
CA GLY A 32 5.78 2.70 -12.27
C GLY A 32 4.80 2.86 -13.44
N LEU A 33 5.05 3.82 -14.33
CA LEU A 33 4.32 3.99 -15.58
C LEU A 33 4.85 2.96 -16.58
N SER A 34 4.10 1.88 -16.80
CA SER A 34 4.39 0.93 -17.86
C SER A 34 3.64 1.34 -19.12
N ASP A 35 4.38 1.51 -20.22
CA ASP A 35 3.88 1.84 -21.55
C ASP A 35 4.03 0.61 -22.44
N ALA A 36 2.90 -0.01 -22.81
CA ALA A 36 2.92 -1.26 -23.55
C ALA A 36 1.66 -1.47 -24.38
N TYR A 37 1.78 -2.26 -25.44
CA TYR A 37 0.64 -2.66 -26.27
C TYR A 37 0.08 -4.00 -25.83
N ALA A 38 -1.21 -4.03 -25.50
CA ALA A 38 -1.95 -5.26 -25.22
C ALA A 38 -2.66 -5.76 -26.49
N ILE A 39 -2.52 -7.04 -26.81
CA ILE A 39 -3.22 -7.68 -27.93
C ILE A 39 -4.53 -8.28 -27.41
N VAL A 40 -5.64 -7.60 -27.70
CA VAL A 40 -6.97 -7.93 -27.13
C VAL A 40 -7.89 -8.48 -28.23
N PRO A 41 -8.63 -9.58 -28.00
CA PRO A 41 -9.62 -10.08 -28.94
C PRO A 41 -10.71 -9.03 -29.19
N VAL A 42 -11.15 -8.90 -30.44
CA VAL A 42 -12.26 -7.99 -30.80
C VAL A 42 -13.60 -8.40 -30.21
N GLU A 43 -13.80 -9.69 -29.95
CA GLU A 43 -15.00 -10.25 -29.33
C GLU A 43 -15.05 -10.04 -27.81
N THR A 44 -13.96 -9.54 -27.21
CA THR A 44 -13.95 -9.23 -25.77
C THR A 44 -15.02 -8.17 -25.48
N PRO A 45 -15.88 -8.39 -24.48
CA PRO A 45 -16.86 -7.39 -24.08
C PRO A 45 -16.12 -6.17 -23.52
N PHE A 46 -16.64 -4.98 -23.80
CA PHE A 46 -15.96 -3.73 -23.44
C PHE A 46 -15.72 -3.59 -21.92
N VAL A 47 -16.60 -4.20 -21.11
CA VAL A 47 -16.50 -4.24 -19.64
C VAL A 47 -15.24 -4.98 -19.17
N ASP A 48 -14.84 -6.03 -19.88
CA ASP A 48 -13.67 -6.85 -19.56
C ASP A 48 -12.38 -6.35 -20.23
N LEU A 49 -12.42 -5.18 -20.86
CA LEU A 49 -11.24 -4.60 -21.51
C LEU A 49 -10.06 -4.43 -20.55
N VAL A 50 -10.30 -3.85 -19.36
CA VAL A 50 -9.24 -3.61 -18.36
C VAL A 50 -8.62 -4.91 -17.84
N PRO A 51 -9.40 -5.88 -17.31
CA PRO A 51 -8.82 -7.12 -16.81
C PRO A 51 -8.14 -7.93 -17.93
N THR A 52 -8.69 -7.94 -19.14
CA THR A 52 -8.09 -8.62 -20.29
C THR A 52 -6.76 -7.96 -20.69
N ALA A 53 -6.72 -6.63 -20.78
CA ALA A 53 -5.49 -5.90 -21.10
C ALA A 53 -4.41 -6.13 -20.04
N LEU A 54 -4.74 -6.02 -18.76
CA LEU A 54 -3.80 -6.27 -17.66
C LEU A 54 -3.27 -7.70 -17.65
N ALA A 55 -4.13 -8.69 -17.91
CA ALA A 55 -3.71 -10.08 -18.02
C ALA A 55 -2.72 -10.29 -19.19
N LYS A 56 -2.92 -9.60 -20.33
CA LYS A 56 -1.98 -9.62 -21.46
C LYS A 56 -0.66 -8.93 -21.16
N LEU A 57 -0.66 -7.95 -20.27
CA LEU A 57 0.55 -7.25 -19.78
C LEU A 57 1.28 -8.03 -18.67
N GLY A 58 0.72 -9.14 -18.18
CA GLY A 58 1.35 -10.00 -17.16
C GLY A 58 1.04 -9.61 -15.72
N PHE A 59 0.04 -8.76 -15.47
CA PHE A 59 -0.39 -8.43 -14.11
C PHE A 59 -1.17 -9.59 -13.49
N SER A 60 -1.06 -9.73 -12.16
CA SER A 60 -1.80 -10.77 -11.43
C SER A 60 -3.29 -10.42 -11.35
N GLY A 61 -4.16 -11.43 -11.37
CA GLY A 61 -5.61 -11.23 -11.25
C GLY A 61 -6.04 -10.47 -9.99
N ALA A 62 -5.25 -10.53 -8.91
CA ALA A 62 -5.49 -9.75 -7.69
C ALA A 62 -5.35 -8.25 -7.92
N GLU A 63 -4.47 -7.82 -8.83
CA GLU A 63 -4.25 -6.41 -9.16
C GLU A 63 -5.35 -5.87 -10.07
N CYS A 64 -5.91 -6.72 -10.92
CA CYS A 64 -7.03 -6.39 -11.80
C CYS A 64 -8.28 -5.97 -11.02
N VAL A 65 -8.50 -6.52 -9.81
CA VAL A 65 -9.65 -6.18 -8.96
C VAL A 65 -9.62 -4.73 -8.48
N TYR A 66 -8.42 -4.19 -8.27
CA TYR A 66 -8.21 -2.82 -7.81
C TYR A 66 -7.79 -1.89 -8.95
N ALA A 67 -8.02 -2.29 -10.20
CA ALA A 67 -7.70 -1.49 -11.37
C ALA A 67 -8.89 -0.63 -11.80
N THR A 68 -8.61 0.57 -12.28
CA THR A 68 -9.59 1.44 -12.94
C THR A 68 -9.05 1.87 -14.29
N GLY A 69 -9.86 1.67 -15.34
CA GLY A 69 -9.53 2.07 -16.70
C GLY A 69 -10.20 3.38 -17.12
N ALA A 70 -9.47 4.18 -17.89
CA ALA A 70 -9.95 5.35 -18.58
C ALA A 70 -9.37 5.39 -20.00
N LEU A 71 -10.14 5.88 -20.96
CA LEU A 71 -9.68 6.09 -22.33
C LEU A 71 -9.25 7.53 -22.51
N VAL A 72 -8.05 7.72 -23.04
CA VAL A 72 -7.47 9.01 -23.39
C VAL A 72 -7.43 9.10 -24.91
N ILE A 73 -8.18 10.04 -25.47
CA ILE A 73 -8.23 10.26 -26.93
C ILE A 73 -7.36 11.48 -27.25
N LYS A 74 -6.13 11.27 -27.73
CA LYS A 74 -5.17 12.36 -28.02
C LYS A 74 -5.10 13.37 -26.85
N ASN A 75 -5.33 14.66 -27.11
CA ASN A 75 -5.26 15.75 -26.12
C ASN A 75 -6.57 15.96 -25.34
N TRP A 76 -7.40 14.93 -25.23
CA TRP A 76 -8.68 15.00 -24.51
C TRP A 76 -8.53 14.55 -23.06
N LYS A 77 -9.46 15.00 -22.22
CA LYS A 77 -9.54 14.54 -20.83
C LYS A 77 -9.77 13.03 -20.80
N PRO A 78 -9.14 12.27 -19.87
CA PRO A 78 -9.44 10.86 -19.67
C PRO A 78 -10.94 10.67 -19.40
N LEU A 79 -11.57 9.82 -20.19
CA LEU A 79 -12.98 9.45 -20.08
C LEU A 79 -13.09 8.09 -19.39
N ALA A 80 -13.98 7.99 -18.40
CA ALA A 80 -14.22 6.70 -17.76
C ALA A 80 -14.86 5.73 -18.76
N LEU A 81 -14.53 4.44 -18.66
CA LEU A 81 -15.09 3.42 -19.58
C LEU A 81 -16.63 3.38 -19.55
N GLN A 82 -17.23 3.70 -18.41
CA GLN A 82 -18.68 3.80 -18.25
C GLN A 82 -19.31 4.96 -19.02
N GLU A 83 -18.56 6.05 -19.24
CA GLU A 83 -19.03 7.20 -20.02
C GLU A 83 -18.87 6.96 -21.52
N VAL A 84 -17.89 6.15 -21.91
CA VAL A 84 -17.62 5.83 -23.32
C VAL A 84 -18.61 4.79 -23.86
N CYS A 85 -19.06 3.87 -23.02
CA CYS A 85 -19.92 2.76 -23.43
C CYS A 85 -21.18 2.67 -22.56
N ILE A 86 -22.33 2.97 -23.18
CA ILE A 86 -23.65 2.94 -22.52
C ILE A 86 -24.23 1.52 -22.56
N SER A 87 -23.85 0.72 -23.55
CA SER A 87 -24.38 -0.63 -23.82
C SER A 87 -23.42 -1.70 -23.32
N GLN A 88 -23.83 -2.45 -22.30
CA GLN A 88 -23.03 -3.56 -21.71
C GLN A 88 -22.77 -4.73 -22.68
N SER A 89 -23.45 -4.77 -23.82
CA SER A 89 -23.25 -5.76 -24.87
C SER A 89 -22.23 -5.35 -25.94
N ALA A 90 -21.68 -4.13 -25.87
CA ALA A 90 -20.73 -3.66 -26.86
C ALA A 90 -19.39 -4.38 -26.72
N THR A 91 -18.79 -4.71 -27.86
CA THR A 91 -17.49 -5.37 -27.91
C THR A 91 -16.35 -4.36 -28.10
N VAL A 92 -15.14 -4.77 -27.70
CA VAL A 92 -13.91 -4.00 -27.90
C VAL A 92 -13.66 -3.73 -29.39
N GLY A 93 -14.01 -4.68 -30.26
CA GLY A 93 -13.96 -4.51 -31.71
C GLY A 93 -14.86 -3.38 -32.20
N GLU A 94 -16.11 -3.34 -31.77
CA GLU A 94 -17.06 -2.29 -32.20
C GLU A 94 -16.68 -0.90 -31.68
N MET A 95 -16.19 -0.82 -30.44
CA MET A 95 -15.90 0.47 -29.81
C MET A 95 -14.52 1.02 -30.16
N LEU A 96 -13.49 0.17 -30.27
CA LEU A 96 -12.10 0.60 -30.31
C LEU A 96 -11.36 0.24 -31.60
N ALA A 97 -11.85 -0.67 -32.45
CA ALA A 97 -11.07 -1.13 -33.62
C ALA A 97 -10.67 0.01 -34.57
N GLU A 98 -11.58 0.95 -34.85
CA GLU A 98 -11.32 2.12 -35.70
C GLU A 98 -10.51 3.21 -34.99
N LEU A 99 -10.48 3.20 -33.65
CA LEU A 99 -9.89 4.25 -32.83
C LEU A 99 -8.51 3.89 -32.28
N THR A 100 -8.04 2.65 -32.45
CA THR A 100 -6.77 2.11 -31.90
C THR A 100 -5.55 3.03 -32.07
N THR A 101 -5.47 3.80 -33.16
CA THR A 101 -4.35 4.71 -33.46
C THR A 101 -4.40 6.05 -32.73
N MET A 102 -5.56 6.41 -32.16
CA MET A 102 -5.80 7.71 -31.54
C MET A 102 -6.06 7.62 -30.03
N ILE A 103 -6.30 6.41 -29.53
CA ILE A 103 -6.67 6.15 -28.14
C ILE A 103 -5.51 5.55 -27.35
N THR A 104 -5.47 5.85 -26.07
CA THR A 104 -4.62 5.19 -25.09
C THR A 104 -5.48 4.76 -23.91
N LEU A 105 -5.39 3.49 -23.54
CA LEU A 105 -6.03 2.94 -22.36
C LEU A 105 -5.16 3.24 -21.14
N SER A 106 -5.56 4.22 -20.35
CA SER A 106 -4.94 4.56 -19.07
C SER A 106 -5.51 3.66 -17.98
N ILE A 107 -4.66 2.87 -17.34
CA ILE A 107 -5.03 1.96 -16.26
C ILE A 107 -4.36 2.45 -14.98
N ARG A 108 -5.14 2.63 -13.92
CA ARG A 108 -4.65 2.96 -12.58
C ARG A 108 -4.90 1.77 -11.66
N VAL A 109 -3.84 1.20 -11.10
CA VAL A 109 -3.92 0.06 -10.16
C VAL A 109 -3.73 0.58 -8.75
N TYR A 110 -4.76 0.49 -7.91
CA TYR A 110 -4.68 0.96 -6.52
C TYR A 110 -4.06 -0.11 -5.63
N ARG A 111 -2.94 0.23 -5.00
CA ARG A 111 -2.31 -0.60 -3.97
C ARG A 111 -2.40 0.11 -2.62
N ARG A 112 -2.66 -0.66 -1.57
CA ARG A 112 -2.54 -0.15 -0.20
C ARG A 112 -1.05 -0.11 0.12
N SER A 113 -0.52 1.08 0.43
CA SER A 113 0.93 1.24 0.54
C SER A 113 1.50 0.26 1.56
N SER A 114 2.62 -0.36 1.17
CA SER A 114 3.35 -1.19 2.11
C SER A 114 3.89 -0.38 3.30
N ALA A 115 4.03 0.93 3.15
CA ALA A 115 4.38 1.82 4.24
C ALA A 115 3.24 1.97 5.26
N CYS A 116 1.97 1.89 4.84
CA CYS A 116 0.81 2.08 5.72
C CYS A 116 0.65 0.94 6.75
N TRP A 117 0.82 -0.31 6.32
CA TRP A 117 0.81 -1.44 7.26
C TRP A 117 2.07 -1.47 8.13
N ILE A 118 3.25 -1.13 7.58
CA ILE A 118 4.50 -1.04 8.37
C ILE A 118 4.41 0.09 9.41
N GLU A 119 3.82 1.23 9.09
CA GLU A 119 3.57 2.33 10.01
C GLU A 119 2.61 1.91 11.13
N SER A 120 1.49 1.28 10.78
CA SER A 120 0.55 0.77 11.78
C SER A 120 1.19 -0.28 12.71
N ILE A 121 2.04 -1.15 12.17
CA ILE A 121 2.82 -2.11 12.96
C ILE A 121 3.85 -1.37 13.82
N ARG A 122 4.55 -0.38 13.28
CA ARG A 122 5.53 0.45 14.00
C ARG A 122 4.88 1.15 15.18
N GLU A 123 3.72 1.77 15.01
CA GLU A 123 3.00 2.45 16.10
C GLU A 123 2.52 1.46 17.18
N LYS A 124 2.04 0.29 16.77
CA LYS A 124 1.68 -0.80 17.69
C LYS A 124 2.89 -1.29 18.48
N LEU A 125 4.03 -1.48 17.82
CA LEU A 125 5.27 -1.91 18.45
C LEU A 125 5.84 -0.82 19.36
N ALA A 126 5.79 0.45 18.96
CA ALA A 126 6.22 1.59 19.77
C ALA A 126 5.35 1.74 21.03
N SER A 127 4.03 1.62 20.90
CA SER A 127 3.09 1.64 22.02
C SER A 127 3.35 0.48 22.99
N PHE A 128 3.59 -0.72 22.46
CA PHE A 128 3.93 -1.88 23.27
C PHE A 128 5.28 -1.73 23.99
N ALA A 129 6.31 -1.24 23.29
CA ALA A 129 7.63 -1.00 23.85
C ALA A 129 7.60 0.05 24.97
N LEU A 130 6.83 1.13 24.82
CA LEU A 130 6.59 2.10 25.88
C LEU A 130 5.85 1.46 27.06
N GLY A 131 4.80 0.66 26.81
CA GLY A 131 4.07 -0.06 27.86
C GLY A 131 4.95 -0.98 28.71
N LEU A 132 5.93 -1.64 28.10
CA LEU A 132 6.90 -2.48 28.81
C LEU A 132 7.85 -1.65 29.71
N VAL A 133 8.16 -0.41 29.34
CA VAL A 133 8.99 0.50 30.15
C VAL A 133 8.24 0.95 31.41
N TRP A 134 6.94 1.25 31.32
CA TRP A 134 6.13 1.64 32.48
C TRP A 134 5.85 0.47 33.43
N SER A 135 5.82 -0.78 32.93
CA SER A 135 5.60 -1.96 33.78
C SER A 135 6.79 -2.32 34.69
N GLN A 136 7.96 -1.71 34.49
CA GLN A 136 9.13 -1.83 35.38
C GLN A 136 9.29 -0.62 36.32
N GLY A 137 8.30 0.26 36.37
CA GLY A 137 8.33 1.53 37.11
C GLY A 137 7.33 1.63 38.25
N ASP A 138 7.01 0.54 38.95
CA ASP A 138 6.43 0.59 40.30
C ASP A 138 7.05 -0.52 41.17
N GLY A 139 8.34 -0.33 41.45
CA GLY A 139 9.13 -1.21 42.29
C GLY A 139 10.16 -0.43 43.10
N ALA A 140 9.84 0.81 43.51
CA ALA A 140 10.71 1.62 44.35
C ALA A 140 9.90 2.57 45.26
N ALA A 141 8.94 2.02 46.00
CA ALA A 141 8.38 2.65 47.20
C ALA A 141 7.97 1.58 48.23
N GLY A 142 8.90 0.67 48.55
CA GLY A 142 8.75 -0.29 49.63
C GLY A 142 9.88 -0.11 50.63
N GLY A 143 9.71 0.82 51.58
CA GLY A 143 10.56 0.86 52.76
C GLY A 143 10.38 -0.43 53.54
N CYS A 144 11.45 -1.21 53.71
CA CYS A 144 11.49 -2.27 54.70
C CYS A 144 12.07 -1.69 55.99
N PRO A 145 11.29 -1.64 57.10
CA PRO A 145 11.80 -1.21 58.39
C PRO A 145 12.72 -2.32 58.92
N VAL A 146 13.97 -1.95 59.22
CA VAL A 146 14.87 -2.82 59.97
C VAL A 146 14.37 -2.84 61.42
N ASP A 147 13.69 -3.91 61.80
CA ASP A 147 13.38 -4.20 63.21
C ASP A 147 14.53 -5.03 63.79
N GLN A 148 15.29 -4.42 64.71
CA GLN A 148 15.95 -5.22 65.75
C GLN A 148 16.18 -4.37 67.00
N GLN A 149 15.50 -4.79 68.05
CA GLN A 149 15.46 -4.19 69.38
C GLN A 149 16.85 -4.13 70.07
N GLN A 150 17.10 -2.97 70.69
CA GLN A 150 18.06 -2.67 71.78
C GLN A 150 17.85 -3.66 72.96
N PRO A 151 18.81 -3.99 73.89
CA PRO A 151 19.62 -2.98 74.59
C PRO A 151 21.00 -3.34 75.20
N SER A 152 21.64 -2.27 75.71
CA SER A 152 22.58 -2.20 76.86
C SER A 152 24.05 -2.64 76.69
N GLY A 153 24.97 -1.70 76.99
CA GLY A 153 26.36 -2.00 77.38
C GLY A 153 27.46 -1.16 76.70
N GLN A 154 27.74 0.05 77.20
CA GLN A 154 29.09 0.64 77.14
C GLN A 154 29.98 -0.04 78.20
N PRO A 155 31.32 0.18 78.27
CA PRO A 155 32.29 0.70 77.28
C PRO A 155 33.61 -0.13 77.23
N SER A 156 34.42 0.00 76.18
CA SER A 156 35.90 0.10 76.29
C SER A 156 36.64 0.03 74.95
N GLY A 157 37.57 0.97 74.75
CA GLY A 157 38.94 0.64 74.35
C GLY A 157 39.38 0.92 72.89
N ALA A 158 40.38 1.81 72.78
CA ALA A 158 41.43 1.92 71.75
C ALA A 158 41.01 2.28 70.30
N THR A 159 41.20 3.52 69.83
CA THR A 159 42.44 4.09 69.25
C THR A 159 43.00 3.35 68.03
N PHE A 160 42.90 3.92 66.83
CA PHE A 160 44.07 4.18 65.97
C PHE A 160 43.77 5.21 64.85
N ARG A 161 44.80 5.98 64.50
CA ARG A 161 44.79 7.23 63.73
C ARG A 161 44.70 7.05 62.22
N VAL A 162 44.11 8.06 61.58
CA VAL A 162 44.20 8.37 60.15
C VAL A 162 45.56 9.02 59.86
N GLY A 163 46.30 8.52 58.87
CA GLY A 163 47.46 9.19 58.28
C GLY A 163 47.12 9.72 56.90
N PRO A 164 47.56 10.93 56.50
CA PRO A 164 47.40 11.40 55.13
C PRO A 164 48.49 10.82 54.22
N GLY A 165 48.08 10.50 52.99
CA GLY A 165 48.94 10.13 51.88
C GLY A 165 49.81 11.30 51.40
N ARG A 166 50.87 10.90 50.71
CA ARG A 166 52.00 11.67 50.20
C ARG A 166 51.62 12.88 49.34
#